data_AF-A0A0Q4TNJ4-F1
#
_entry.id   AF-A0A0Q4TNJ4-F1
#
_cell.length_a   1.000
_cell.length_b   1.000
_cell.length_c   1.000
_cell.angle_alpha   90.00
_cell.angle_beta   90.00
_cell.angle_gamma   90.00
#
_symmetry.space_group_name_H-M   'P 1'
#
loop_
_entity.id
_entity.type
_entity.pdbx_description
1 polymer ?
#
loop_
_entity_poly.entity_id
_entity_poly.type
_entity_poly.pdbx_seq_one_letter_code
_entity_poly.pdbx_strand_id
1 'polypeptide(L)' 'MPNMQIDLAALASFVDTTLDYNADYEEDCFCFSFGGQRVYCERHRNFFKLEVAGKAYQLPR' A
#
# COMPACT_ATOMS: atom_id res chain seq x y z
N MET A 1 -2.53 9.73 -22.35
CA MET A 1 -1.99 9.51 -21.00
C MET A 1 -1.51 8.07 -20.96
N PRO A 2 -0.23 7.78 -20.69
CA PRO A 2 0.20 6.39 -20.57
C PRO A 2 -0.60 5.76 -19.43
N ASN A 3 -1.30 4.66 -19.73
CA ASN A 3 -1.96 3.84 -18.72
C ASN A 3 -0.88 3.30 -17.79
N MET A 4 -0.58 4.06 -16.74
CA MET A 4 0.40 3.69 -15.73
C MET A 4 -0.28 2.64 -14.84
N GLN A 5 -0.51 1.47 -15.39
CA GLN A 5 -1.13 0.36 -14.67
C GLN A 5 -0.15 -0.07 -13.60
N ILE A 6 -0.49 0.21 -12.34
CA ILE A 6 0.35 -0.18 -11.22
C ILE A 6 0.40 -1.70 -11.18
N ASP A 7 1.61 -2.24 -11.23
CA ASP A 7 1.84 -3.65 -10.97
C ASP A 7 1.58 -3.92 -9.48
N LEU A 8 0.41 -4.49 -9.21
CA LEU A 8 -0.03 -4.83 -7.85
C LEU A 8 0.91 -5.82 -7.17
N ALA A 9 1.57 -6.70 -7.91
CA ALA A 9 2.53 -7.65 -7.35
C ALA A 9 3.80 -6.91 -6.90
N ALA A 10 4.31 -6.00 -7.73
CA ALA A 10 5.45 -5.16 -7.37
C ALA A 10 5.12 -4.23 -6.19
N LEU A 11 3.89 -3.71 -6.13
CA LEU A 11 3.41 -2.91 -5.00
C LEU A 11 3.33 -3.73 -3.72
N ALA A 12 2.81 -4.96 -3.79
CA ALA A 12 2.74 -5.86 -2.63
C ALA A 12 4.14 -6.20 -2.09
N SER A 13 5.10 -6.51 -2.97
CA SER A 13 6.49 -6.75 -2.56
C SER A 13 7.11 -5.50 -1.95
N PHE A 14 6.89 -4.32 -2.53
CA PHE A 14 7.40 -3.06 -1.96
C PHE A 14 6.82 -2.77 -0.57
N VAL A 15 5.52 -3.00 -0.38
CA VAL A 15 4.84 -2.83 0.90
C VAL A 15 5.44 -3.76 1.96
N ASP A 16 5.62 -5.04 1.62
CA ASP A 16 6.19 -6.05 2.52
C ASP A 16 7.65 -5.75 2.90
N THR A 17 8.49 -5.31 1.95
CA THR A 17 9.92 -5.09 2.20
C THR A 17 10.27 -3.72 2.76
N THR A 18 9.44 -2.70 2.51
CA THR A 18 9.82 -1.29 2.74
C THR A 18 9.04 -0.64 3.88
N LEU A 19 7.83 -1.12 4.16
CA LEU A 19 7.03 -0.58 5.26
C LEU A 19 7.37 -1.30 6.55
N ASP A 20 8.47 -0.83 7.16
CA ASP A 20 9.01 -1.37 8.40
C ASP A 20 7.92 -1.49 9.47
N TYR A 21 7.82 -2.69 10.04
CA TYR A 21 6.79 -3.07 10.99
C TYR A 21 7.12 -2.48 12.36
N ASN A 22 6.29 -1.54 12.82
CA ASN A 22 6.30 -1.17 14.22
C ASN A 22 5.11 -1.83 14.94
N ALA A 23 5.42 -2.79 15.81
CA ALA A 23 4.44 -3.54 16.59
C ALA A 23 3.63 -2.66 17.56
N ASP A 24 4.14 -1.47 17.89
CA ASP A 24 3.56 -0.56 18.88
C ASP A 24 2.52 0.39 18.28
N TYR A 25 2.35 0.43 16.95
CA TYR A 25 1.35 1.26 16.28
C TYR A 25 0.23 0.36 15.75
N GLU A 26 -0.90 0.34 16.47
CA GLU A 26 -2.05 -0.54 16.19
C GLU A 26 -2.68 -0.27 14.81
N GLU A 27 -2.73 0.99 14.39
CA GLU A 27 -3.33 1.43 13.14
C GLU A 27 -2.59 2.67 12.65
N ASP A 28 -2.02 2.62 11.45
CA ASP A 28 -1.29 3.75 10.86
C ASP A 28 -1.72 3.99 9.42
N CYS A 29 -1.92 5.25 9.08
CA CYS A 29 -2.45 5.71 7.80
C CYS A 29 -1.47 6.70 7.19
N PHE A 30 -0.86 6.34 6.07
CA PHE A 30 0.05 7.22 5.34
C PHE A 30 -0.15 7.09 3.84
N CYS A 31 0.41 8.02 3.09
CA CYS A 31 0.40 7.95 1.64
C CYS A 31 1.83 8.01 1.09
N PHE A 32 2.05 7.29 0.01
CA PHE A 32 3.33 7.28 -0.71
C PHE A 32 3.09 7.31 -2.22
N SER A 33 4.12 7.67 -2.97
CA SER A 33 4.07 7.67 -4.42
C SER A 33 4.69 6.38 -4.95
N PHE A 34 3.94 5.59 -5.71
CA PHE A 34 4.43 4.38 -6.37
C PHE A 34 4.10 4.43 -7.86
N GLY A 35 5.11 4.22 -8.71
CA GLY A 35 4.92 4.24 -10.17
C GLY A 35 4.24 5.52 -10.67
N GLY A 36 4.56 6.68 -10.08
CA GLY A 36 3.97 7.98 -10.46
C GLY A 36 2.55 8.23 -9.96
N GLN A 37 1.93 7.32 -9.21
CA GLN A 37 0.61 7.55 -8.59
C GLN A 37 0.70 7.61 -7.07
N ARG A 38 -0.23 8.33 -6.46
CA ARG A 38 -0.39 8.36 -5.01
C ARG A 38 -1.16 7.12 -4.55
N VAL A 39 -0.55 6.38 -3.64
CA VAL A 39 -1.10 5.21 -2.96
C VAL A 39 -1.35 5.60 -1.51
N TYR A 40 -2.57 5.39 -1.03
CA TYR A 40 -2.91 5.53 0.38
C TYR A 40 -2.84 4.13 1.02
N CYS A 41 -2.17 4.02 2.15
CA CYS A 41 -2.01 2.77 2.87
C CYS A 41 -2.50 2.94 4.30
N GLU A 42 -3.46 2.09 4.67
CA GLU A 42 -3.88 1.86 6.04
C GLU A 42 -3.30 0.52 6.49
N ARG A 43 -2.46 0.54 7.52
CA ARG A 43 -1.91 -0.65 8.15
C ARG A 43 -2.86 -1.07 9.26
N HIS A 44 -3.40 -2.27 9.14
CA HIS A 44 -4.21 -2.91 10.18
C HIS A 44 -3.42 -4.08 10.76
N ARG A 45 -3.80 -4.57 11.94
CA ARG A 45 -3.12 -5.68 12.61
C ARG A 45 -2.94 -6.92 11.72
N ASN A 46 -3.98 -7.29 10.96
CA ASN A 46 -4.03 -8.54 10.20
C ASN A 46 -4.03 -8.36 8.67
N PHE A 47 -4.08 -7.12 8.17
CA PHE A 47 -4.15 -6.84 6.74
C PHE A 47 -3.63 -5.44 6.43
N PHE A 48 -3.29 -5.21 5.16
CA PHE A 48 -3.04 -3.88 4.62
C PHE A 48 -4.20 -3.49 3.72
N LYS A 49 -4.66 -2.25 3.83
CA LYS A 49 -5.63 -1.68 2.91
C LYS A 49 -4.95 -0.59 2.11
N LEU A 50 -4.91 -0.78 0.80
CA LEU A 50 -4.25 0.11 -0.15
C LEU A 50 -5.31 0.74 -1.05
N GLU A 51 -5.35 2.05 -1.14
CA GLU A 51 -6.14 2.76 -2.13
C GLU A 51 -5.26 3.34 -3.21
N VAL A 52 -5.54 2.94 -4.46
CA VAL A 52 -4.75 3.29 -5.63
C VAL A 52 -5.70 3.75 -6.74
N ALA A 53 -5.56 5.01 -7.19
CA ALA A 53 -6.40 5.59 -8.24
C ALA A 53 -7.92 5.41 -8.01
N GLY A 54 -8.37 5.51 -6.74
CA GLY A 54 -9.77 5.33 -6.36
C GLY A 54 -10.25 3.88 -6.30
N LYS A 55 -9.35 2.89 -6.39
CA LYS A 55 -9.63 1.48 -6.13
C LYS A 55 -8.99 1.05 -4.82
N ALA A 56 -9.79 0.46 -3.95
CA ALA A 56 -9.31 -0.15 -2.72
C ALA A 56 -8.92 -1.62 -2.95
N TYR A 57 -7.78 -2.00 -2.40
CA TYR A 57 -7.21 -3.33 -2.39
C TYR A 57 -6.93 -3.74 -0.95
N GLN A 58 -7.23 -4.99 -0.62
CA GLN A 58 -6.86 -5.57 0.67
C GLN A 58 -5.80 -6.63 0.41
N LEU A 59 -4.64 -6.46 1.04
CA LEU A 59 -3.58 -7.45 1.02
C LEU A 59 -3.55 -8.16 2.37
N PRO A 60 -3.39 -9.50 2.39
CA PRO A 60 -3.05 -10.19 3.61
C PRO A 60 -1.71 -9.67 4.13
N ARG A 61 -1.57 -9.66 5.45
CA ARG A 61 -0.28 -9.49 6.08
C ARG A 61 0.52 -10.78 6.02
#